data_AF-A0A2G2WRU7-F1
#
_entry.id   AF-A0A2G2WRU7-F1
#
_cell.length_a   1.000
_cell.length_b   1.000
_cell.length_c   1.000
_cell.angle_alpha   90.00
_cell.angle_beta   90.00
_cell.angle_gamma   90.00
#
_symmetry.space_group_name_H-M   'P 1'
#
loop_
_entity.id
_entity.type
_entity.pdbx_description
1 polymer ?
#
loop_
_entity_poly.entity_id
_entity_poly.type
_entity_poly.pdbx_seq_one_letter_code
_entity_poly.pdbx_strand_id
1 'polypeptide(L)'
;MQMQAAQYINIVVHGVPPHMQTPKPLSGFAQCLKEKQGQFRGNLSEKRVEYTGLTIVSPDINLRIIEICPYNVDGDEMNTHVPQTEEARTELLC
;
A
#
# COMPACT_ATOMS: atom_id res chain seq x y z
N MET A 1 -22.03 6.55 28.75
CA MET A 1 -21.64 7.27 27.52
C MET A 1 -20.15 7.63 27.48
N GLN A 2 -19.60 8.36 28.46
CA GLN A 2 -18.18 8.76 28.45
C GLN A 2 -17.19 7.58 28.41
N MET A 3 -17.45 6.50 29.17
CA MET A 3 -16.57 5.32 29.20
C MET A 3 -16.52 4.57 27.86
N GLN A 4 -17.65 4.48 27.16
CA GLN A 4 -17.74 3.83 25.85
C GLN A 4 -17.01 4.64 24.77
N ALA A 5 -17.07 5.98 24.85
CA ALA A 5 -16.30 6.86 23.97
C ALA A 5 -14.79 6.74 24.22
N ALA A 6 -14.37 6.64 25.49
CA ALA A 6 -12.97 6.44 25.86
C ALA A 6 -12.43 5.11 25.32
N GLN A 7 -13.17 4.01 25.49
CA GLN A 7 -12.81 2.68 24.97
C GLN A 7 -12.73 2.62 23.44
N TYR A 8 -13.56 3.41 22.75
CA TYR A 8 -13.52 3.52 21.28
C TYR A 8 -12.23 4.20 20.80
N ILE A 9 -11.80 5.28 21.47
CA ILE A 9 -10.58 6.01 21.11
C ILE A 9 -9.34 5.18 21.47
N ASN A 10 -9.32 4.62 22.68
CA ASN A 10 -8.24 3.79 23.18
C ASN A 10 -8.80 2.61 23.98
N ILE A 11 -8.57 1.39 23.50
CA ILE A 11 -9.03 0.17 24.16
C ILE A 11 -8.27 -0.08 25.48
N VAL A 12 -7.06 0.49 25.64
CA VAL A 12 -6.19 0.34 26.82
C VAL A 12 -6.44 1.50 27.81
N VAL A 13 -7.69 1.68 28.23
CA VAL A 13 -8.03 2.62 29.31
C VAL A 13 -7.94 1.86 30.63
N HIS A 14 -7.02 2.28 31.50
CA HIS A 14 -6.83 1.68 32.83
C HIS A 14 -8.01 2.01 33.76
N GLY A 15 -8.42 1.05 34.59
CA GLY A 15 -9.50 1.25 35.58
C GLY A 15 -10.91 0.90 35.10
N VAL A 16 -11.05 0.21 33.95
CA VAL A 16 -12.36 -0.26 33.47
C VAL A 16 -12.81 -1.49 34.28
N PRO A 17 -13.97 -1.43 34.97
CA PRO A 17 -14.50 -2.58 35.71
C PRO A 17 -14.91 -3.72 34.74
N PRO A 18 -14.75 -5.00 35.12
CA PRO A 18 -14.91 -6.15 34.21
C PRO A 18 -16.24 -6.22 33.47
N HIS A 19 -17.33 -5.77 34.11
CA HIS A 19 -18.67 -5.74 33.52
C HIS A 19 -18.85 -4.74 32.36
N MET A 20 -17.92 -3.78 32.22
CA MET A 20 -17.92 -2.76 31.16
C MET A 20 -16.84 -3.03 30.10
N GLN A 21 -16.13 -4.15 30.19
CA GLN A 21 -15.15 -4.54 29.19
C GLN A 21 -15.87 -5.11 27.96
N THR A 22 -15.55 -4.60 26.79
CA THR A 22 -16.13 -5.09 25.54
C THR A 22 -15.61 -6.52 25.25
N PRO A 23 -16.50 -7.50 24.96
CA PRO A 23 -16.15 -8.92 24.86
C PRO A 23 -15.30 -9.29 23.64
N LYS A 24 -15.12 -8.37 22.69
CA LYS A 24 -14.15 -8.51 21.59
C LYS A 24 -13.11 -7.41 21.74
N PRO A 25 -11.79 -7.74 21.72
CA PRO A 25 -10.77 -6.73 21.56
C PRO A 25 -10.90 -6.15 20.14
N LEU A 26 -11.73 -5.13 20.01
CA LEU A 26 -11.75 -4.27 18.83
C LEU A 26 -10.48 -3.42 18.89
N SER A 27 -9.73 -3.33 17.79
CA SER A 27 -8.61 -2.40 17.70
C SER A 27 -9.17 -0.99 17.90
N GLY A 28 -8.77 -0.34 19.00
CA GLY A 28 -9.19 1.03 19.27
C GLY A 28 -8.68 1.98 18.19
N PHE A 29 -9.30 3.14 18.02
CA PHE A 29 -8.91 4.09 16.97
C PHE A 29 -7.40 4.42 16.99
N ALA A 30 -6.84 4.67 18.17
CA ALA A 30 -5.40 4.92 18.33
C ALA A 30 -4.52 3.71 17.96
N GLN A 31 -5.01 2.50 18.17
CA GLN A 31 -4.32 1.25 17.84
C GLN A 31 -4.30 1.05 16.31
N CYS A 32 -5.44 1.23 15.64
CA CYS A 32 -5.54 1.25 14.18
C CYS A 32 -4.58 2.25 13.51
N LEU A 33 -4.26 3.36 14.19
CA LEU A 33 -3.32 4.36 13.67
C LEU A 33 -1.85 3.99 13.94
N LYS A 34 -1.52 3.49 15.14
CA LYS A 34 -0.15 3.29 15.61
C LYS A 34 0.46 1.95 15.21
N GLU A 35 -0.36 0.94 14.94
CA GLU A 35 0.12 -0.41 14.66
C GLU A 35 1.02 -0.51 13.42
N LYS A 36 1.82 -1.58 13.36
CA LYS A 36 2.68 -1.88 12.22
C LYS A 36 1.86 -1.98 10.93
N GLN A 37 0.73 -2.67 10.98
CA GLN A 37 -0.27 -2.76 9.90
C GLN A 37 -1.33 -1.64 9.98
N GLY A 38 -1.10 -0.61 10.80
CA GLY A 38 -2.01 0.51 10.98
C GLY A 38 -1.93 1.54 9.86
N GLN A 39 -2.80 2.55 9.91
CA GLN A 39 -3.00 3.46 8.78
C GLN A 39 -1.77 4.33 8.46
N PHE A 40 -1.02 4.80 9.46
CA PHE A 40 0.17 5.62 9.20
C PHE A 40 1.28 4.79 8.57
N ARG A 41 1.61 3.64 9.16
CA ARG A 41 2.72 2.85 8.63
C ARG A 41 2.31 2.00 7.44
N GLY A 42 1.25 1.21 7.53
CA GLY A 42 0.83 0.29 6.48
C GLY A 42 0.22 0.97 5.24
N ASN A 43 -0.47 2.11 5.41
CA ASN A 43 -1.23 2.71 4.31
C ASN A 43 -0.69 4.05 3.81
N LEU A 44 0.10 4.78 4.61
CA LEU A 44 0.71 6.06 4.18
C LEU A 44 2.21 5.91 3.95
N SER A 45 2.96 5.36 4.91
CA SER A 45 4.43 5.27 4.85
C SER A 45 4.98 4.06 4.09
N GLU A 46 4.29 2.91 4.14
CA GLU A 46 4.69 1.63 3.54
C GLU A 46 3.57 1.09 2.63
N LYS A 47 2.83 1.99 1.97
CA LYS A 47 1.72 1.62 1.07
C LYS A 47 2.26 0.80 -0.10
N ARG A 48 1.61 -0.32 -0.41
CA ARG A 48 1.87 -1.05 -1.65
C ARG A 48 1.42 -0.21 -2.84
N VAL A 49 2.31 -0.06 -3.82
CA VAL A 49 2.10 0.76 -5.02
C VAL A 49 1.95 -0.19 -6.21
N GLU A 50 1.03 0.12 -7.10
CA GLU A 50 0.85 -0.59 -8.37
C GLU A 50 1.96 -0.17 -9.36
N TYR A 51 2.19 -0.95 -10.43
CA TYR A 51 3.23 -0.68 -11.44
C TYR A 51 4.68 -0.72 -10.90
N THR A 52 4.97 -1.59 -9.95
CA THR A 52 6.33 -1.85 -9.46
C THR A 52 6.70 -3.32 -9.59
N GLY A 53 7.90 -3.63 -10.09
CA GLY A 53 8.40 -5.00 -10.26
C GLY A 53 9.57 -5.34 -9.30
N LEU A 54 9.64 -6.59 -8.83
CA LEU A 54 10.74 -7.12 -8.03
C LEU A 54 11.40 -8.30 -8.74
N THR A 55 12.72 -8.40 -8.55
CA THR A 55 13.55 -8.79 -9.68
C THR A 55 14.94 -9.26 -9.17
N ILE A 56 15.52 -10.35 -9.68
CA ILE A 56 16.87 -10.84 -9.31
C ILE A 56 17.96 -10.19 -10.17
N VAL A 57 18.90 -9.48 -9.52
CA VAL A 57 20.00 -8.82 -10.22
C VAL A 57 21.07 -9.81 -10.65
N SER A 58 21.36 -9.85 -11.96
CA SER A 58 22.49 -10.59 -12.54
C SER A 58 23.53 -9.61 -13.09
N PRO A 59 24.83 -9.85 -12.89
CA PRO A 59 25.88 -8.96 -13.41
C PRO A 59 26.01 -9.08 -14.93
N ASP A 60 26.03 -7.94 -15.64
CA ASP A 60 26.31 -7.86 -17.08
C ASP A 60 27.38 -6.79 -17.34
N ILE A 61 28.44 -7.17 -18.06
CA ILE A 61 29.60 -6.31 -18.36
C ILE A 61 29.33 -5.38 -19.55
N ASN A 62 28.32 -5.68 -20.37
CA ASN A 62 27.98 -4.89 -21.57
C ASN A 62 27.00 -3.75 -21.28
N LEU A 63 26.48 -3.66 -20.06
CA LEU A 63 25.47 -2.68 -19.66
C LEU A 63 26.11 -1.36 -19.22
N ARG A 64 25.56 -0.22 -19.69
CA ARG A 64 26.01 1.10 -19.22
C ARG A 64 25.49 1.39 -17.81
N ILE A 65 26.15 2.28 -17.08
CA ILE A 65 25.81 2.66 -15.69
C ILE A 65 24.35 3.16 -15.55
N ILE A 66 23.79 3.74 -16.61
CA ILE A 66 22.42 4.29 -16.63
C ILE A 66 21.36 3.29 -17.11
N GLU A 67 21.76 2.08 -17.49
CA GLU A 67 20.88 1.07 -18.05
C GLU A 67 20.58 -0.02 -17.02
N ILE A 68 19.38 -0.58 -17.13
CA ILE A 68 18.92 -1.74 -16.36
C ILE A 68 18.35 -2.73 -17.38
N CYS A 69 18.71 -4.00 -17.26
CA CYS A 69 18.10 -5.06 -18.04
C CYS A 69 16.76 -5.46 -17.41
N PRO A 70 15.60 -5.15 -18.03
CA PRO A 70 14.34 -5.75 -17.60
C PRO A 70 14.31 -7.19 -18.11
N TYR A 71 14.55 -8.18 -17.25
CA TYR A 71 14.19 -9.56 -17.59
C TYR A 71 12.67 -9.67 -17.60
N ASN A 72 12.17 -10.46 -18.57
CA ASN A 72 10.78 -10.73 -18.89
C ASN A 72 9.81 -10.55 -17.71
N VAL A 73 9.36 -9.32 -17.51
CA VAL A 73 8.13 -9.02 -16.77
C VAL A 73 7.04 -9.19 -17.82
N ASP A 74 6.03 -10.02 -17.55
CA ASP A 74 4.90 -10.17 -18.46
C ASP A 74 4.42 -8.76 -18.86
N GLY A 75 4.48 -8.46 -20.17
CA GLY A 75 4.45 -7.08 -20.68
C GLY A 75 3.19 -6.28 -20.32
N ASP A 76 2.19 -6.95 -19.78
CA ASP A 76 0.91 -6.40 -19.37
C ASP A 76 0.92 -5.86 -17.91
N GLU A 77 1.87 -6.27 -17.04
CA GLU A 77 1.83 -5.92 -15.60
C GLU A 77 2.30 -4.48 -15.28
N MET A 78 3.11 -3.85 -16.14
CA MET A 78 3.70 -2.53 -15.87
C MET A 78 3.44 -1.49 -16.98
N ASN A 79 2.38 -1.67 -17.79
CA ASN A 79 2.14 -0.76 -18.90
C ASN A 79 1.81 0.66 -18.41
N THR A 80 2.47 1.66 -19.00
CA THR A 80 2.20 3.06 -18.68
C THR A 80 0.96 3.51 -19.42
N HIS A 81 0.02 4.18 -18.74
CA HIS A 81 -1.14 4.76 -19.41
C HIS A 81 -0.72 5.97 -20.26
N VAL A 82 -0.38 5.71 -21.53
CA VAL A 82 -0.01 6.74 -22.51
C VAL A 82 -1.29 7.26 -23.19
N PRO A 83 -1.54 8.58 -23.20
CA PRO A 83 -2.65 9.14 -23.98
C PRO A 83 -2.41 8.88 -25.47
N GLN A 84 -3.45 8.44 -26.20
CA GLN A 84 -3.34 8.17 -27.63
C GLN A 84 -2.94 9.43 -28.40
N THR A 85 -1.90 9.31 -29.25
CA THR A 85 -1.49 10.36 -30.17
C THR A 85 -2.50 10.51 -31.33
N GLU A 86 -2.55 11.69 -31.95
CA GLU A 86 -3.43 11.92 -33.12
C GLU A 86 -3.06 11.00 -34.30
N GLU A 87 -1.80 10.62 -34.40
CA GLU A 87 -1.28 9.63 -35.36
C GLU A 87 -1.92 8.25 -35.13
N ALA A 88 -1.86 7.73 -33.90
CA ALA A 88 -2.47 6.45 -33.54
C ALA A 88 -4.00 6.43 -33.72
N ARG A 89 -4.65 7.59 -33.58
CA ARG A 89 -6.08 7.76 -33.85
C ARG A 89 -6.40 7.70 -35.34
N THR A 90 -5.53 8.27 -36.17
CA THR A 90 -5.71 8.31 -37.63
C THR A 90 -5.47 6.93 -38.25
N GLU A 91 -4.55 6.14 -37.70
CA GLU A 91 -4.28 4.77 -38.15
C GLU A 91 -5.45 3.80 -37.92
N LEU A 92 -6.30 4.05 -36.92
CA LEU A 92 -7.50 3.24 -36.65
C LEU A 92 -8.68 3.56 -37.59
N LEU A 93 -8.60 4.66 -38.34
CA LEU A 93 -9.65 5.14 -39.24
C LEU A 93 -9.40 4.80 -40.72
N CYS A 94 -8.24 4.19 -41.03
CA CYS A 94 -7.88 3.67 -42.35
C CYS A 94 -8.16 2.16 -42.46
#